data_AF-A0A0A1H4J0-F1
#
_entry.id   AF-A0A0A1H4J0-F1
#
_cell.length_a   1.000
_cell.length_b   1.000
_cell.length_c   1.000
_cell.angle_alpha   90.00
_cell.angle_beta   90.00
_cell.angle_gamma   90.00
#
_symmetry.space_group_name_H-M   'P 1'
#
loop_
_entity.id
_entity.type
_entity.pdbx_description
1 polymer ?
#
loop_
_entity_poly.entity_id
_entity_poly.type
_entity_poly.pdbx_seq_one_letter_code
_entity_poly.pdbx_strand_id
1 'polypeptide(L)' 'MGAKDKSHPEGARHDAAISSLVRETHRPESEIRTLYEQELVRLEDGARVRDYLHVCAIRHIRETLRHLP' A
#
# COMPACT_ATOMS: atom_id res chain seq x y z
N MET A 1 17.94 -21.74 -21.48
CA MET A 1 17.56 -22.36 -20.20
C MET A 1 17.09 -21.25 -19.26
N GLY A 2 15.83 -21.30 -18.82
CA GLY A 2 15.32 -20.55 -17.65
C GLY A 2 15.01 -19.07 -17.86
N ALA A 3 13.78 -18.78 -18.29
CA ALA A 3 13.16 -17.48 -18.06
C ALA A 3 13.23 -17.15 -16.56
N LYS A 4 13.89 -16.06 -16.18
CA LYS A 4 13.81 -15.56 -14.81
C LYS A 4 12.41 -14.97 -14.62
N ASP A 5 11.56 -15.76 -13.99
CA ASP A 5 10.27 -15.37 -13.43
C ASP A 5 10.41 -14.01 -12.71
N LYS A 6 10.03 -12.93 -13.39
CA LYS A 6 9.90 -11.58 -12.80
C LYS A 6 8.50 -11.41 -12.24
N SER A 7 7.99 -12.44 -11.58
CA SER A 7 6.69 -12.42 -10.90
C SER A 7 6.84 -11.62 -9.58
N HIS A 8 6.86 -10.30 -9.77
CA HIS A 8 6.54 -9.14 -8.93
C HIS A 8 7.03 -9.11 -7.47
N PRO A 9 8.30 -8.71 -7.19
CA PRO A 9 8.74 -8.28 -5.85
C PRO A 9 7.91 -7.12 -5.28
N GLU A 10 7.17 -6.41 -6.12
CA GLU A 10 6.27 -5.32 -5.78
C GLU A 10 4.95 -5.81 -5.14
N GLY A 11 4.35 -6.88 -5.67
CA GLY A 11 3.15 -7.51 -5.08
C GLY A 11 3.39 -7.97 -3.63
N ALA A 12 4.53 -8.63 -3.38
CA ALA A 12 4.92 -9.05 -2.03
C ALA A 12 5.10 -7.86 -1.06
N ARG A 13 5.50 -6.68 -1.55
CA ARG A 13 5.60 -5.46 -0.73
C ARG A 13 4.23 -4.88 -0.41
N HIS A 14 3.30 -4.91 -1.37
CA HIS A 14 1.91 -4.50 -1.14
C HIS A 14 1.23 -5.38 -0.10
N ASP A 15 1.37 -6.70 -0.21
CA ASP A 15 0.80 -7.65 0.74
C ASP A 15 1.37 -7.46 2.16
N ALA A 16 2.68 -7.23 2.28
CA ALA A 16 3.32 -6.94 3.57
C ALA A 16 2.83 -5.61 4.18
N ALA A 17 2.61 -4.58 3.36
CA ALA A 17 2.06 -3.30 3.80
C ALA A 17 0.61 -3.45 4.28
N ILE A 18 -0.23 -4.16 3.54
CA ILE A 18 -1.63 -4.46 3.91
C ILE A 18 -1.66 -5.24 5.23
N SER A 19 -0.87 -6.29 5.37
CA SER A 19 -0.80 -7.09 6.60
C SER A 19 -0.39 -6.24 7.82
N SER A 20 0.57 -5.33 7.64
CA SER A 20 0.99 -4.41 8.71
C SER A 20 -0.14 -3.45 9.09
N LEU A 21 -0.85 -2.90 8.12
CA LEU A 21 -2.00 -2.01 8.35
C LEU A 21 -3.17 -2.72 9.05
N VAL A 22 -3.46 -3.98 8.72
CA VAL A 22 -4.46 -4.78 9.44
C VAL A 22 -4.09 -4.94 10.91
N ARG A 23 -2.82 -5.25 11.18
CA ARG A 23 -2.31 -5.39 12.56
C ARG A 23 -2.34 -4.07 13.34
N GLU A 24 -2.04 -2.95 12.68
CA GLU A 24 -2.02 -1.62 13.30
C GLU A 24 -3.43 -1.07 13.57
N THR A 25 -4.39 -1.33 12.67
CA THR A 25 -5.72 -0.72 12.70
C THR A 25 -6.80 -1.63 13.30
N HIS A 26 -6.53 -2.93 13.42
CA HIS A 26 -7.50 -3.97 13.80
C HIS A 26 -8.77 -3.99 12.90
N ARG A 27 -8.65 -3.48 11.67
CA ARG A 27 -9.73 -3.49 10.68
C ARG A 27 -9.67 -4.75 9.80
N PRO A 28 -10.79 -5.13 9.15
CA PRO A 28 -10.81 -6.25 8.22
C PRO A 28 -9.82 -6.06 7.07
N GLU A 29 -9.13 -7.14 6.67
CA GLU A 29 -8.17 -7.10 5.56
C GLU A 29 -8.81 -6.64 4.24
N SER A 30 -10.06 -7.03 3.98
CA SER A 30 -10.79 -6.60 2.79
C SER A 30 -10.97 -5.09 2.72
N GLU A 31 -11.30 -4.45 3.85
CA GLU A 31 -11.46 -2.99 3.96
C GLU A 31 -10.10 -2.30 3.75
N ILE A 32 -9.05 -2.77 4.41
CA ILE A 32 -7.69 -2.22 4.28
C ILE A 32 -7.15 -2.38 2.87
N ARG A 33 -7.37 -3.54 2.23
CA ARG A 33 -6.93 -3.82 0.86
C ARG A 33 -7.60 -2.87 -0.12
N THR A 34 -8.91 -2.68 -0.04
CA THR A 34 -9.62 -1.75 -0.92
C THR A 34 -9.12 -0.31 -0.75
N LEU A 35 -8.92 0.15 0.49
CA LEU A 35 -8.37 1.49 0.74
C LEU A 35 -6.94 1.63 0.21
N TYR A 36 -6.10 0.61 0.40
CA TYR A 36 -4.72 0.58 -0.07
C TYR A 36 -4.64 0.69 -1.59
N GLU A 37 -5.42 -0.11 -2.31
CA GLU A 37 -5.46 -0.12 -3.77
C GLU A 37 -5.95 1.22 -4.34
N GLN A 38 -6.98 1.82 -3.75
CA GLN A 38 -7.49 3.13 -4.15
C GLN A 38 -6.43 4.24 -4.00
N GLU A 39 -5.75 4.27 -2.85
CA GLU A 39 -4.69 5.26 -2.60
C GLU A 39 -3.45 5.00 -3.45
N LEU A 40 -3.11 3.74 -3.74
CA LEU A 40 -2.02 3.40 -4.64
C LEU A 40 -2.27 3.96 -6.03
N VAL A 41 -3.45 3.71 -6.61
CA VAL A 41 -3.84 4.25 -7.94
C VAL A 41 -3.77 5.77 -7.95
N ARG A 42 -4.30 6.42 -6.90
CA ARG A 42 -4.28 7.88 -6.79
C ARG A 42 -2.86 8.45 -6.73
N LEU A 43 -1.95 7.75 -6.07
CA LEU A 43 -0.55 8.17 -5.95
C LEU A 43 0.23 7.87 -7.23
N GLU A 44 -0.09 6.79 -7.93
CA GLU A 44 0.48 6.46 -9.25
C GLU A 44 0.10 7.49 -10.31
N ASP A 45 -1.08 8.08 -10.20
CA ASP A 45 -1.58 9.16 -11.05
C ASP A 45 -0.88 10.50 -10.72
N GLY A 46 0.37 10.64 -11.16
CA GLY A 46 1.17 11.85 -11.00
C GLY A 46 2.62 11.61 -10.58
N ALA A 47 2.98 10.39 -10.19
CA ALA A 47 4.33 10.06 -9.73
C ALA A 47 5.30 9.79 -10.88
N ARG A 48 6.33 10.65 -11.03
CA ARG A 48 7.50 10.39 -11.90
C ARG A 48 8.45 9.33 -11.33
N VAL A 49 8.36 9.03 -10.03
CA VAL A 49 9.13 7.97 -9.34
C VAL A 49 8.17 7.19 -8.46
N ARG A 50 7.83 5.96 -8.87
CA ARG A 50 6.80 5.12 -8.24
C ARG A 50 7.27 4.37 -6.98
N ASP A 51 8.58 4.21 -6.82
CA ASP A 51 9.18 3.44 -5.72
C ASP A 51 8.90 4.01 -4.32
N TYR A 52 8.54 5.30 -4.19
CA TYR A 52 8.30 5.94 -2.88
C TYR A 52 6.82 6.09 -2.52
N LEU A 53 5.90 5.69 -3.40
CA LEU A 53 4.47 5.92 -3.18
C LEU A 53 3.93 5.20 -1.95
N HIS A 54 4.43 3.99 -1.69
CA HIS A 54 4.06 3.23 -0.49
C HIS A 54 4.38 3.98 0.81
N VAL A 55 5.50 4.72 0.87
CA VAL A 55 5.88 5.53 2.05
C VAL A 55 4.93 6.71 2.22
N CYS A 56 4.59 7.39 1.12
CA CYS A 56 3.64 8.50 1.13
C CYS A 56 2.24 8.04 1.57
N ALA A 57 1.77 6.89 1.09
CA ALA A 57 0.48 6.30 1.46
C ALA A 57 0.41 6.02 2.96
N ILE A 58 1.43 5.35 3.52
CA ILE A 58 1.51 5.03 4.96
C ILE A 58 1.45 6.31 5.80
N ARG A 59 2.18 7.35 5.39
CA ARG A 59 2.18 8.63 6.10
C ARG A 59 0.80 9.29 6.08
N HIS A 60 0.16 9.37 4.91
CA HIS A 60 -1.16 9.99 4.78
C HIS A 60 -2.23 9.27 5.60
N ILE A 61 -2.23 7.95 5.60
CA ILE A 61 -3.17 7.15 6.40
C ILE A 61 -2.98 7.44 7.90
N ARG A 62 -1.73 7.51 8.38
CA ARG A 62 -1.43 7.84 9.78
C ARG A 62 -1.91 9.23 10.18
N GLU A 63 -1.72 10.22 9.31
CA GLU A 63 -2.18 11.59 9.56
C GLU A 63 -3.72 11.66 9.60
N THR A 64 -4.41 10.99 8.67
CA THR A 64 -5.88 10.92 8.65
C THR A 64 -6.44 10.24 9.90
N LEU A 65 -5.87 9.10 10.32
CA LEU A 65 -6.33 8.39 11.52
C LEU A 65 -6.10 9.19 12.80
N ARG A 66 -5.07 10.04 12.85
CA ARG A 66 -4.78 10.91 13.99
C ARG A 66 -5.74 12.10 14.10
N HIS A 67 -6.48 12.41 13.03
CA HIS A 67 -7.44 13.51 12.97
C HIS A 67 -8.90 13.03 12.85
N LEU A 68 -9.12 11.72 12.87
CA LEU A 68 -10.45 11.16 13.04
C LEU A 68 -10.91 11.39 14.50
N PRO A 69 -12.13 11.92 14.72
CA PRO A 69 -12.69 12.11 16.06
C PRO A 69 -12.97 10.80 16.80
#